data_AF-A0AAD5DIG9-F1
#
_entry.id   AF-A0AAD5DIG9-F1
#
_cell.length_a   1.000
_cell.length_b   1.000
_cell.length_c   1.000
_cell.angle_alpha   90.00
_cell.angle_beta   90.00
_cell.angle_gamma   90.00
#
_symmetry.space_group_name_H-M   'P 1'
#
loop_
_entity.id
_entity.type
_entity.pdbx_description
1 polymer ?
#
loop_
_entity_poly.entity_id
_entity_poly.type
_entity_poly.pdbx_seq_one_letter_code
_entity_poly.pdbx_strand_id
1 'polypeptide(L)'
;MAAHLRECAKLDRELRAAAQTRTIFDPEVRRLRAALRDQCEAALLADLRLSQKHDVEQLMWKAVYYRPIEEFRRRVKTAEGELRDKTKLAFHVFLEEAKTFYLTLAVKLQQRWGDAGLPAALAAQQLQAMGRELPAPLPPAARALDCAASVHRCLVCLGDLCRYQANALPPQERDWAQCRHFYALAARVHPAGGNAYNQLAVLASYEGDDLAAAFFYIRALAAPIPFSVARENLVTHFEQNRAACAKLGAAAGAGGPVPRGQRPASQAIKELRARCA
;
A
#
# COMPACT_ATOMS: atom_id res chain seq x y z
N MET A 1 6.11 -3.97 -28.89
CA MET A 1 5.78 -4.97 -27.85
C MET A 1 7.03 -5.55 -27.18
N ALA A 2 7.74 -6.53 -27.76
CA ALA A 2 8.97 -7.09 -27.17
C ALA A 2 10.12 -6.08 -27.00
N ALA A 3 10.10 -4.99 -27.78
CA ALA A 3 11.02 -3.87 -27.61
C ALA A 3 10.89 -3.19 -26.25
N HIS A 4 9.68 -3.05 -25.69
CA HIS A 4 9.50 -2.39 -24.40
C HIS A 4 10.13 -3.19 -23.26
N LEU A 5 9.90 -4.50 -23.24
CA LEU A 5 10.46 -5.39 -22.22
C LEU A 5 11.99 -5.47 -22.28
N ARG A 6 12.56 -5.52 -23.49
CA ARG A 6 14.02 -5.48 -23.66
C ARG A 6 14.60 -4.18 -23.12
N GLU A 7 13.94 -3.06 -23.37
CA GLU A 7 14.39 -1.76 -22.86
C GLU A 7 14.21 -1.65 -21.34
N CYS A 8 13.10 -2.14 -20.76
CA CYS A 8 12.96 -2.24 -19.30
C CYS A 8 14.12 -3.03 -18.67
N ALA A 9 14.46 -4.18 -19.24
CA ALA A 9 15.56 -5.01 -18.74
C ALA A 9 16.93 -4.32 -18.89
N LYS A 10 17.15 -3.58 -19.98
CA LYS A 10 18.35 -2.78 -20.18
C LYS A 10 18.45 -1.65 -19.15
N LEU A 11 17.40 -0.85 -19.00
CA LEU A 11 17.35 0.27 -18.06
C LEU A 11 17.48 -0.20 -16.60
N ASP A 12 16.89 -1.34 -16.22
CA ASP A 12 17.09 -1.91 -14.88
C ASP A 12 18.55 -2.32 -14.63
N ARG A 13 19.24 -2.90 -15.63
CA ARG A 13 20.68 -3.21 -15.51
C ARG A 13 21.53 -1.96 -15.34
N GLU A 14 21.28 -0.94 -16.17
CA GLU A 14 21.99 0.35 -16.10
C GLU A 14 21.73 1.05 -14.75
N LEU A 15 20.47 1.07 -14.29
CA LEU A 15 20.10 1.64 -13.00
C LEU A 15 20.79 0.90 -11.84
N ARG A 16 20.83 -0.43 -11.86
CA ARG A 16 21.53 -1.23 -10.84
C ARG A 16 23.03 -0.95 -10.83
N ALA A 17 23.66 -0.87 -12.02
CA ALA A 17 25.08 -0.55 -12.12
C ALA A 17 25.37 0.86 -11.58
N ALA A 18 24.57 1.86 -11.95
CA ALA A 18 24.74 3.23 -11.45
C ALA A 18 24.53 3.32 -9.93
N ALA A 19 23.54 2.59 -9.38
CA ALA A 19 23.23 2.59 -7.95
C ALA A 19 24.28 1.90 -7.07
N GLN A 20 25.26 1.17 -7.65
CA GLN A 20 26.38 0.61 -6.88
C GLN A 20 27.35 1.67 -6.38
N THR A 21 27.52 2.76 -7.14
CA THR A 21 28.53 3.80 -6.86
C THR A 21 27.92 5.17 -6.59
N ARG A 22 26.64 5.37 -6.93
CA ARG A 22 25.94 6.66 -6.85
C ARG A 22 24.69 6.58 -5.98
N THR A 23 24.27 7.73 -5.47
CA THR A 23 23.08 7.83 -4.59
C THR A 23 21.79 8.01 -5.38
N ILE A 24 20.64 7.83 -4.73
CA ILE A 24 19.31 8.07 -5.31
C ILE A 24 19.04 9.50 -5.77
N PHE A 25 19.89 10.46 -5.38
CA PHE A 25 19.80 11.88 -5.76
C PHE A 25 20.64 12.22 -6.99
N ASP A 26 21.56 11.34 -7.39
CA ASP A 26 22.41 11.54 -8.55
C ASP A 26 21.55 11.77 -9.81
N PRO A 27 21.84 12.79 -10.62
CA PRO A 27 21.03 13.10 -11.80
C PRO A 27 20.88 11.92 -12.77
N GLU A 28 21.92 11.10 -12.95
CA GLU A 28 21.87 9.96 -13.86
C GLU A 28 21.02 8.83 -13.28
N VAL A 29 21.14 8.56 -11.97
CA VAL A 29 20.26 7.58 -11.28
C VAL A 29 18.80 8.02 -11.37
N ARG A 30 18.51 9.31 -11.18
CA ARG A 30 17.16 9.86 -11.32
C ARG A 30 16.63 9.72 -12.76
N ARG A 31 17.47 10.03 -13.75
CA ARG A 31 17.12 9.92 -15.17
C ARG A 31 16.83 8.47 -15.57
N LEU A 32 17.70 7.53 -15.22
CA LEU A 32 17.51 6.09 -15.49
C LEU A 32 16.25 5.55 -14.82
N ARG A 33 15.99 5.97 -13.57
CA ARG A 33 14.78 5.59 -12.84
C ARG A 33 13.49 6.12 -13.48
N ALA A 34 13.49 7.38 -13.92
CA ALA A 34 12.36 7.96 -14.64
C ALA A 34 12.13 7.26 -15.99
N ALA A 35 13.20 7.01 -16.76
CA ALA A 35 13.13 6.28 -18.01
C ALA A 35 12.58 4.85 -17.82
N LEU A 36 13.03 4.14 -16.78
CA LEU A 36 12.53 2.81 -16.45
C LEU A 36 11.04 2.84 -16.10
N ARG A 37 10.59 3.83 -15.30
CA ARG A 37 9.18 4.04 -14.97
C ARG A 37 8.34 4.22 -16.22
N ASP A 38 8.74 5.16 -17.09
CA ASP A 38 7.99 5.52 -18.29
C ASP A 38 7.94 4.34 -19.27
N GLN A 39 9.02 3.56 -19.35
CA GLN A 39 9.06 2.36 -20.18
C GLN A 39 8.20 1.21 -19.64
N CYS A 40 8.15 1.04 -18.32
CA CYS A 40 7.23 0.08 -17.68
C CYS A 40 5.77 0.47 -17.92
N GLU A 41 5.43 1.75 -17.81
CA GLU A 41 4.09 2.25 -18.17
C GLU A 41 3.78 1.99 -19.64
N ALA A 42 4.68 2.32 -20.55
CA ALA A 42 4.51 2.07 -21.98
C ALA A 42 4.30 0.57 -22.28
N ALA A 43 5.04 -0.32 -21.62
CA ALA A 43 4.86 -1.76 -21.74
C ALA A 43 3.44 -2.20 -21.33
N LEU A 44 2.98 -1.74 -20.17
CA LEU A 44 1.65 -2.07 -19.61
C LEU A 44 0.50 -1.57 -20.49
N LEU A 45 0.65 -0.40 -21.12
CA LEU A 45 -0.36 0.17 -22.03
C LEU A 45 -0.29 -0.42 -23.45
N ALA A 46 0.86 -0.97 -23.85
CA ALA A 46 1.03 -1.62 -25.15
C ALA A 46 0.54 -3.07 -25.14
N ASP A 47 0.91 -3.85 -24.13
CA ASP A 47 0.49 -5.26 -23.97
C ASP A 47 0.45 -5.67 -22.49
N LEU A 48 -0.76 -5.70 -21.95
CA LEU A 48 -0.98 -6.05 -20.55
C LEU A 48 -0.62 -7.50 -20.22
N ARG A 49 -0.99 -8.46 -21.08
CA ARG A 49 -0.77 -9.90 -20.80
C ARG A 49 0.70 -10.23 -20.78
N LEU A 50 1.43 -9.71 -21.76
CA LEU A 50 2.86 -9.93 -21.83
C LEU A 50 3.58 -9.23 -20.66
N SER A 51 3.15 -8.01 -20.30
CA SER A 51 3.72 -7.29 -19.15
C SER A 51 3.51 -8.05 -17.83
N GLN A 52 2.31 -8.60 -17.62
CA GLN A 52 2.00 -9.44 -16.45
C GLN A 52 2.84 -10.71 -16.43
N LYS A 53 3.03 -11.38 -17.58
CA LYS A 53 3.86 -12.59 -17.70
C LYS A 53 5.33 -12.33 -17.33
N HIS A 54 5.82 -11.12 -17.56
CA HIS A 54 7.20 -10.73 -17.30
C HIS A 54 7.36 -9.87 -16.03
N ASP A 55 6.34 -9.83 -15.16
CA ASP A 55 6.36 -9.15 -13.87
C ASP A 55 6.77 -7.65 -13.96
N VAL A 56 6.34 -6.95 -15.01
CA VAL A 56 6.68 -5.54 -15.24
C VAL A 56 6.23 -4.66 -14.08
N GLU A 57 5.04 -4.88 -13.53
CA GLU A 57 4.58 -4.12 -12.36
C GLU A 57 5.47 -4.34 -11.13
N GLN A 58 5.96 -5.57 -10.93
CA GLN A 58 6.83 -5.90 -9.80
C GLN A 58 8.21 -5.28 -9.98
N LEU A 59 8.77 -5.33 -11.20
CA LEU A 59 10.01 -4.65 -11.55
C LEU A 59 9.89 -3.15 -11.27
N MET A 60 8.82 -2.53 -11.77
CA MET A 60 8.56 -1.10 -11.58
C MET A 60 8.48 -0.75 -10.09
N TRP A 61 7.65 -1.45 -9.30
CA TRP A 61 7.56 -1.19 -7.86
C TRP A 61 8.91 -1.34 -7.17
N LYS A 62 9.62 -2.46 -7.38
CA LYS A 62 10.88 -2.74 -6.69
C LYS A 62 12.00 -1.77 -7.04
N ALA A 63 12.21 -1.54 -8.34
CA ALA A 63 13.35 -0.77 -8.83
C ALA A 63 13.12 0.75 -8.76
N VAL A 64 11.90 1.21 -9.08
CA VAL A 64 11.58 2.64 -9.19
C VAL A 64 11.14 3.22 -7.85
N TYR A 65 10.47 2.47 -6.99
CA TYR A 65 9.85 3.03 -5.78
C TYR A 65 10.39 2.42 -4.49
N TYR A 66 10.29 1.11 -4.31
CA TYR A 66 10.60 0.46 -3.04
C TYR A 66 12.07 0.61 -2.64
N ARG A 67 13.03 0.36 -3.53
CA ARG A 67 14.46 0.57 -3.23
C ARG A 67 14.77 2.03 -2.84
N PRO A 68 14.34 3.05 -3.61
CA PRO A 68 14.48 4.44 -3.18
C PRO A 68 13.81 4.76 -1.83
N ILE A 69 12.61 4.24 -1.57
CA ILE A 69 11.90 4.41 -0.28
C ILE A 69 12.76 3.89 0.87
N GLU A 70 13.31 2.68 0.76
CA GLU A 70 14.17 2.11 1.80
C GLU A 70 15.44 2.93 2.01
N GLU A 71 16.03 3.46 0.93
CA GLU A 71 17.19 4.36 1.06
C GLU A 71 16.83 5.70 1.71
N PHE A 72 15.69 6.30 1.37
CA PHE A 72 15.18 7.49 2.05
C PHE A 72 14.98 7.22 3.54
N ARG A 73 14.31 6.12 3.90
CA ARG A 73 14.08 5.73 5.31
C ARG A 73 15.38 5.57 6.07
N ARG A 74 16.37 4.90 5.48
CA ARG A 74 17.71 4.74 6.07
C ARG A 74 18.37 6.10 6.31
N ARG A 75 18.35 6.99 5.31
CA ARG A 75 18.97 8.32 5.40
C ARG A 75 18.28 9.22 6.42
N VAL A 76 16.96 9.23 6.49
CA VAL A 76 16.21 9.99 7.51
C VAL A 76 16.59 9.52 8.92
N LYS A 77 16.76 8.20 9.11
CA LYS A 77 17.19 7.64 10.39
C LYS A 77 18.60 8.09 10.79
N THR A 78 19.54 8.17 9.83
CA THR A 78 20.96 8.48 10.11
C THR A 78 21.31 9.95 10.06
N ALA A 79 20.57 10.78 9.32
CA ALA A 79 20.83 12.21 9.21
C ALA A 79 20.40 12.96 10.48
N GLU A 80 21.01 14.12 10.72
CA GLU A 80 20.72 15.00 11.85
C GLU A 80 20.53 16.46 11.37
N GLY A 81 19.88 17.27 12.21
CA GLY A 81 19.63 18.70 11.95
C GLY A 81 18.99 18.98 10.59
N GLU A 82 19.46 20.03 9.93
CA GLU A 82 18.93 20.52 8.66
C GLU A 82 18.96 19.46 7.53
N LEU A 83 19.95 18.57 7.53
CA LEU A 83 20.04 17.50 6.51
C LEU A 83 18.91 16.49 6.68
N ARG A 84 18.51 16.18 7.92
CA ARG A 84 17.36 15.31 8.19
C ARG A 84 16.09 15.93 7.65
N ASP A 85 15.87 17.23 7.88
CA ASP A 85 14.67 17.92 7.44
C ASP A 85 14.59 18.04 5.93
N LYS A 86 15.70 18.37 5.26
CA LYS A 86 15.81 18.35 3.78
C LYS A 86 15.53 16.96 3.22
N THR A 87 16.05 15.90 3.86
CA THR A 87 15.81 14.51 3.43
C THR A 87 14.35 14.10 3.61
N LYS A 88 13.71 14.49 4.73
CA LYS A 88 12.28 14.25 4.96
C LYS A 88 11.42 14.96 3.92
N LEU A 89 11.72 16.22 3.60
CA LEU A 89 11.00 16.98 2.58
C LEU A 89 11.15 16.32 1.20
N ALA A 90 12.37 15.98 0.80
CA ALA A 90 12.63 15.27 -0.46
C ALA A 90 11.91 13.92 -0.52
N PHE A 91 11.84 13.20 0.60
CA PHE A 91 11.10 11.94 0.69
C PHE A 91 9.59 12.15 0.53
N HIS A 92 9.03 13.16 1.19
CA HIS A 92 7.62 13.52 1.05
C HIS A 92 7.27 13.85 -0.41
N VAL A 93 8.05 14.71 -1.07
CA VAL A 93 7.86 15.05 -2.49
C VAL A 93 7.92 13.79 -3.37
N PHE A 94 8.89 12.91 -3.13
CA PHE A 94 9.00 11.64 -3.86
C PHE A 94 7.75 10.76 -3.71
N LEU A 95 7.17 10.67 -2.50
CA LEU A 95 5.95 9.90 -2.26
C LEU A 95 4.73 10.53 -2.93
N GLU A 96 4.59 11.86 -2.93
CA GLU A 96 3.49 12.57 -3.62
C GLU A 96 3.55 12.36 -5.14
N GLU A 97 4.74 12.44 -5.74
CA GLU A 97 4.95 12.15 -7.16
C GLU A 97 4.60 10.69 -7.49
N ALA A 98 5.00 9.75 -6.63
CA ALA A 98 4.69 8.34 -6.78
C ALA A 98 3.17 8.07 -6.70
N LYS A 99 2.46 8.71 -5.76
CA LYS A 99 1.00 8.59 -5.63
C LYS A 99 0.31 9.10 -6.89
N THR A 100 0.71 10.28 -7.36
CA THR A 100 0.18 10.84 -8.62
C THR A 100 0.38 9.86 -9.78
N PHE A 101 1.56 9.29 -9.91
CA PHE A 101 1.87 8.33 -10.97
C PHE A 101 0.96 7.08 -10.90
N TYR A 102 0.88 6.41 -9.74
CA TYR A 102 0.11 5.17 -9.63
C TYR A 102 -1.38 5.37 -9.82
N LEU A 103 -1.95 6.49 -9.35
CA LEU A 103 -3.35 6.81 -9.59
C LEU A 103 -3.60 7.10 -11.08
N THR A 104 -2.71 7.88 -11.71
CA THR A 104 -2.78 8.15 -13.15
C THR A 104 -2.68 6.86 -13.97
N LEU A 105 -1.76 5.96 -13.62
CA LEU A 105 -1.59 4.67 -14.27
C LEU A 105 -2.84 3.80 -14.13
N ALA A 106 -3.46 3.75 -12.94
CA ALA A 106 -4.71 3.03 -12.73
C ALA A 106 -5.83 3.53 -13.66
N VAL A 107 -5.97 4.84 -13.82
CA VAL A 107 -6.92 5.44 -14.76
C VAL A 107 -6.60 5.06 -16.20
N LYS A 108 -5.34 5.20 -16.64
CA LYS A 108 -4.90 4.86 -18.00
C LYS A 108 -5.12 3.38 -18.32
N LEU A 109 -4.88 2.48 -17.37
CA LEU A 109 -5.14 1.04 -17.53
C LEU A 109 -6.62 0.78 -17.78
N GLN A 110 -7.53 1.41 -17.03
CA GLN A 110 -8.97 1.26 -17.24
C GLN A 110 -9.43 1.84 -18.59
N GLN A 111 -8.94 3.02 -18.96
CA GLN A 111 -9.22 3.63 -20.26
C GLN A 111 -8.77 2.73 -21.42
N ARG A 112 -7.58 2.12 -21.29
CA ARG A 112 -6.96 1.35 -22.36
C ARG A 112 -7.47 -0.08 -22.48
N TRP A 113 -7.78 -0.75 -21.37
CA TRP A 113 -8.05 -2.20 -21.35
C TRP A 113 -9.48 -2.56 -20.94
N GLY A 114 -10.17 -1.73 -20.17
CA GLY A 114 -11.54 -1.97 -19.71
C GLY A 114 -11.73 -1.55 -18.25
N ASP A 115 -12.97 -1.25 -17.88
CA ASP A 115 -13.31 -0.83 -16.52
C ASP A 115 -13.00 -1.94 -15.50
N ALA A 116 -12.24 -1.60 -14.46
CA ALA A 116 -11.86 -2.48 -13.36
C ALA A 116 -12.61 -2.13 -12.05
N GLY A 117 -13.51 -1.15 -12.08
CA GLY A 117 -14.31 -0.75 -10.93
C GLY A 117 -13.69 0.33 -10.05
N LEU A 118 -12.63 1.03 -10.50
CA LEU A 118 -12.20 2.29 -9.92
C LEU A 118 -13.00 3.45 -10.55
N PRO A 119 -13.92 4.10 -9.82
CA PRO A 119 -14.80 5.10 -10.41
C PRO A 119 -14.02 6.32 -10.92
N ALA A 120 -14.30 6.75 -12.17
CA ALA A 120 -13.61 7.88 -12.78
C ALA A 120 -13.78 9.19 -11.98
N ALA A 121 -14.97 9.44 -11.43
CA ALA A 121 -15.23 10.62 -10.59
C ALA A 121 -14.37 10.62 -9.30
N LEU A 122 -14.20 9.46 -8.67
CA LEU A 122 -13.35 9.32 -7.49
C LEU A 122 -11.88 9.55 -7.83
N ALA A 123 -11.40 8.97 -8.94
CA ALA A 123 -10.04 9.19 -9.41
C ALA A 123 -9.80 10.67 -9.77
N ALA A 124 -10.78 11.33 -10.40
CA ALA A 124 -10.72 12.76 -10.71
C ALA A 124 -10.60 13.61 -9.45
N GLN A 125 -11.45 13.38 -8.45
CA GLN A 125 -11.42 14.08 -7.18
C GLN A 125 -10.05 13.91 -6.48
N GLN A 126 -9.51 12.70 -6.47
CA GLN A 126 -8.21 12.43 -5.86
C GLN A 126 -7.04 13.10 -6.61
N LEU A 127 -7.05 13.09 -7.94
CA LEU A 127 -6.03 13.80 -8.74
C LEU A 127 -6.12 15.31 -8.54
N GLN A 128 -7.33 15.87 -8.51
CA GLN A 128 -7.55 17.30 -8.24
C GLN A 128 -7.01 17.71 -6.87
N ALA A 129 -7.25 16.90 -5.84
CA ALA A 129 -6.69 17.13 -4.51
C ALA A 129 -5.14 17.09 -4.50
N MET A 130 -4.52 16.40 -5.47
CA MET A 130 -3.07 16.38 -5.68
C MET A 130 -2.58 17.46 -6.67
N GLY A 131 -3.44 18.40 -7.08
CA GLY A 131 -3.09 19.46 -8.04
C GLY A 131 -2.83 18.92 -9.45
N ARG A 132 -3.59 17.90 -9.86
CA ARG A 132 -3.47 17.23 -11.16
C ARG A 132 -4.85 17.05 -11.78
N GLU A 133 -4.87 17.02 -13.10
CA GLU A 133 -6.07 16.71 -13.88
C GLU A 133 -6.11 15.24 -14.26
N LEU A 134 -7.28 14.76 -14.70
CA LEU A 134 -7.38 13.44 -15.30
C LEU A 134 -6.47 13.35 -16.53
N PRO A 135 -5.83 12.18 -16.77
CA PRO A 135 -5.09 11.98 -18.00
C PRO A 135 -6.03 12.08 -19.20
N ALA A 136 -5.51 12.63 -20.31
CA ALA A 136 -6.23 12.69 -21.58
C ALA A 136 -6.77 11.29 -21.95
N PRO A 137 -8.01 11.20 -22.48
CA PRO A 137 -8.60 9.92 -22.84
C PRO A 137 -7.70 9.14 -23.81
N LEU A 138 -7.32 7.93 -23.41
CA LEU A 138 -6.60 7.00 -24.30
C LEU A 138 -7.59 6.27 -25.22
N PRO A 139 -7.20 5.97 -26.48
CA PRO A 139 -8.00 5.12 -27.34
C PRO A 139 -8.10 3.72 -26.70
N PRO A 140 -9.31 3.14 -26.61
CA PRO A 140 -9.50 1.81 -26.07
C PRO A 140 -8.78 0.76 -26.94
N ALA A 141 -8.41 -0.36 -26.32
CA ALA A 141 -7.92 -1.53 -27.04
C ALA A 141 -8.92 -1.99 -28.11
N ALA A 142 -8.41 -2.50 -29.22
CA ALA A 142 -9.23 -3.31 -30.14
C ALA A 142 -9.86 -4.52 -29.43
N ARG A 143 -9.20 -5.04 -28.39
CA ARG A 143 -9.71 -6.12 -27.53
C ARG A 143 -9.59 -5.73 -26.07
N ALA A 144 -10.73 -5.60 -25.39
CA ALA A 144 -10.79 -5.41 -23.95
C ALA A 144 -10.14 -6.60 -23.21
N LEU A 145 -9.47 -6.31 -22.12
CA LEU A 145 -8.80 -7.27 -21.25
C LEU A 145 -9.16 -6.97 -19.79
N ASP A 146 -9.23 -8.01 -18.97
CA ASP A 146 -9.32 -7.83 -17.52
C ASP A 146 -8.03 -7.19 -17.00
N CYS A 147 -8.14 -5.95 -16.54
CA CYS A 147 -7.04 -5.21 -15.92
C CYS A 147 -7.19 -5.07 -14.41
N ALA A 148 -8.20 -5.71 -13.80
CA ALA A 148 -8.50 -5.59 -12.36
C ALA A 148 -7.30 -5.97 -11.48
N ALA A 149 -6.56 -7.02 -11.84
CA ALA A 149 -5.36 -7.41 -11.10
C ALA A 149 -4.26 -6.33 -11.14
N SER A 150 -4.07 -5.64 -12.27
CA SER A 150 -3.05 -4.58 -12.40
C SER A 150 -3.51 -3.28 -11.74
N VAL A 151 -4.80 -2.91 -11.87
CA VAL A 151 -5.39 -1.77 -11.14
C VAL A 151 -5.34 -2.00 -9.63
N HIS A 152 -5.65 -3.22 -9.16
CA HIS A 152 -5.47 -3.62 -7.77
C HIS A 152 -4.04 -3.40 -7.28
N ARG A 153 -3.03 -3.81 -8.05
CA ARG A 153 -1.61 -3.58 -7.69
C ARG A 153 -1.29 -2.09 -7.57
N CYS A 154 -1.79 -1.25 -8.48
CA CYS A 154 -1.64 0.21 -8.37
C CYS A 154 -2.25 0.75 -7.07
N LEU A 155 -3.46 0.29 -6.71
CA LEU A 155 -4.16 0.70 -5.48
C LEU A 155 -3.47 0.20 -4.21
N VAL A 156 -2.89 -1.01 -4.22
CA VAL A 156 -2.03 -1.48 -3.12
C VAL A 156 -0.80 -0.60 -2.98
N CYS A 157 -0.10 -0.28 -4.09
CA CYS A 157 1.04 0.62 -4.06
C CYS A 157 0.65 2.01 -3.52
N LEU A 158 -0.52 2.55 -3.89
CA LEU A 158 -1.04 3.81 -3.34
C LEU A 158 -1.24 3.74 -1.83
N GLY A 159 -1.85 2.67 -1.33
CA GLY A 159 -2.00 2.45 0.11
C GLY A 159 -0.65 2.33 0.83
N ASP A 160 0.34 1.68 0.22
CA ASP A 160 1.70 1.57 0.76
C ASP A 160 2.41 2.93 0.79
N LEU A 161 2.27 3.74 -0.27
CA LEU A 161 2.84 5.09 -0.33
C LEU A 161 2.25 5.99 0.77
N CYS A 162 0.93 5.97 0.96
CA CYS A 162 0.29 6.65 2.08
C CYS A 162 0.82 6.13 3.43
N ARG A 163 1.02 4.82 3.56
CA ARG A 163 1.53 4.21 4.79
C ARG A 163 2.98 4.63 5.08
N TYR A 164 3.83 4.74 4.06
CA TYR A 164 5.19 5.26 4.23
C TYR A 164 5.20 6.73 4.63
N GLN A 165 4.30 7.53 4.06
CA GLN A 165 4.12 8.94 4.41
C GLN A 165 3.68 9.10 5.86
N ALA A 166 2.63 8.38 6.29
CA ALA A 166 2.17 8.41 7.68
C ALA A 166 3.26 7.93 8.65
N ASN A 167 4.02 6.89 8.32
CA ASN A 167 5.13 6.41 9.16
C ASN A 167 6.30 7.40 9.28
N ALA A 168 6.44 8.35 8.36
CA ALA A 168 7.45 9.41 8.45
C ALA A 168 7.07 10.48 9.49
N LEU A 169 5.80 10.52 9.92
CA LEU A 169 5.28 11.43 10.93
C LEU A 169 5.45 10.86 12.36
N PRO A 170 5.51 11.75 13.38
CA PRO A 170 5.43 11.36 14.78
C PRO A 170 4.17 10.51 15.06
N PRO A 171 4.21 9.54 16.01
CA PRO A 171 3.09 8.64 16.28
C PRO A 171 1.74 9.33 16.49
N GLN A 172 1.71 10.47 17.17
CA GLN A 172 0.50 11.24 17.47
C GLN A 172 -0.11 11.97 16.25
N GLU A 173 0.64 12.09 15.16
CA GLU A 173 0.21 12.75 13.91
C GLU A 173 -0.12 11.72 12.81
N ARG A 174 0.00 10.42 13.09
CA ARG A 174 -0.22 9.38 12.08
C ARG A 174 -1.71 9.22 11.81
N ASP A 175 -2.08 9.42 10.55
CA ASP A 175 -3.41 9.12 10.03
C ASP A 175 -3.34 7.98 9.00
N TRP A 176 -4.13 6.93 9.23
CA TRP A 176 -4.21 5.76 8.36
C TRP A 176 -5.40 5.80 7.41
N ALA A 177 -6.27 6.82 7.46
CA ALA A 177 -7.50 6.90 6.69
C ALA A 177 -7.27 6.77 5.19
N GLN A 178 -6.30 7.51 4.63
CA GLN A 178 -5.99 7.44 3.21
C GLN A 178 -5.40 6.07 2.80
N CYS A 179 -4.57 5.47 3.67
CA CYS A 179 -4.03 4.13 3.46
C CYS A 179 -5.17 3.10 3.36
N ARG A 180 -6.08 3.14 4.34
CA ARG A 180 -7.26 2.26 4.42
C ARG A 180 -8.16 2.43 3.22
N HIS A 181 -8.38 3.67 2.78
CA HIS A 181 -9.17 3.97 1.60
C HIS A 181 -8.64 3.25 0.35
N PHE A 182 -7.33 3.37 0.07
CA PHE A 182 -6.73 2.72 -1.10
C PHE A 182 -6.72 1.19 -0.99
N TYR A 183 -6.42 0.62 0.18
CA TYR A 183 -6.51 -0.84 0.33
C TYR A 183 -7.94 -1.36 0.23
N ALA A 184 -8.94 -0.63 0.74
CA ALA A 184 -10.35 -0.99 0.59
C ALA A 184 -10.79 -0.93 -0.88
N LEU A 185 -10.36 0.08 -1.64
CA LEU A 185 -10.57 0.12 -3.09
C LEU A 185 -9.88 -1.07 -3.79
N ALA A 186 -8.64 -1.38 -3.43
CA ALA A 186 -7.92 -2.52 -4.00
C ALA A 186 -8.65 -3.84 -3.75
N ALA A 187 -9.16 -4.05 -2.53
CA ALA A 187 -9.97 -5.22 -2.17
C ALA A 187 -11.29 -5.28 -2.93
N ARG A 188 -11.92 -4.13 -3.23
CA ARG A 188 -13.15 -4.07 -4.04
C ARG A 188 -12.90 -4.38 -5.52
N VAL A 189 -11.82 -3.84 -6.09
CA VAL A 189 -11.45 -4.06 -7.51
C VAL A 189 -11.06 -5.51 -7.77
N HIS A 190 -10.35 -6.15 -6.83
CA HIS A 190 -9.91 -7.53 -6.99
C HIS A 190 -10.07 -8.32 -5.67
N PRO A 191 -11.30 -8.73 -5.32
CA PRO A 191 -11.59 -9.42 -4.05
C PRO A 191 -10.95 -10.81 -3.96
N ALA A 192 -10.61 -11.42 -5.11
CA ALA A 192 -9.92 -12.69 -5.15
C ALA A 192 -8.52 -12.65 -4.52
N GLY A 193 -7.84 -11.49 -4.55
CA GLY A 193 -6.48 -11.32 -4.06
C GLY A 193 -6.41 -11.15 -2.54
N GLY A 194 -5.59 -11.95 -1.87
CA GLY A 194 -5.34 -11.85 -0.42
C GLY A 194 -4.60 -10.61 0.04
N ASN A 195 -3.80 -9.98 -0.84
CA ASN A 195 -2.83 -8.95 -0.45
C ASN A 195 -3.47 -7.72 0.20
N ALA A 196 -4.49 -7.12 -0.43
CA ALA A 196 -5.14 -5.92 0.12
C ALA A 196 -5.70 -6.13 1.54
N TYR A 197 -6.18 -7.33 1.83
CA TYR A 197 -6.69 -7.69 3.16
C TYR A 197 -5.56 -7.85 4.17
N ASN A 198 -4.43 -8.43 3.78
CA ASN A 198 -3.24 -8.43 4.63
C ASN A 198 -2.82 -6.99 4.99
N GLN A 199 -2.86 -6.07 4.04
CA GLN A 199 -2.51 -4.67 4.32
C GLN A 199 -3.53 -3.98 5.24
N LEU A 200 -4.83 -4.27 5.10
CA LEU A 200 -5.86 -3.80 6.05
C LEU A 200 -5.63 -4.36 7.46
N ALA A 201 -5.20 -5.62 7.58
CA ALA A 201 -4.85 -6.23 8.87
C ALA A 201 -3.65 -5.53 9.52
N VAL A 202 -2.62 -5.19 8.73
CA VAL A 202 -1.47 -4.42 9.22
C VAL A 202 -1.91 -3.06 9.75
N LEU A 203 -2.80 -2.33 9.06
CA LEU A 203 -3.30 -1.05 9.56
C LEU A 203 -4.09 -1.21 10.86
N ALA A 204 -5.00 -2.19 10.93
CA ALA A 204 -5.76 -2.48 12.15
C ALA A 204 -4.81 -2.78 13.33
N SER A 205 -3.72 -3.51 13.09
CA SER A 205 -2.71 -3.79 14.13
C SER A 205 -1.98 -2.54 14.62
N TYR A 206 -1.77 -1.53 13.78
CA TYR A 206 -1.17 -0.25 14.20
C TYR A 206 -2.11 0.58 15.07
N GLU A 207 -3.42 0.39 14.94
CA GLU A 207 -4.46 1.07 15.71
C GLU A 207 -4.85 0.31 16.99
N GLY A 208 -4.29 -0.89 17.20
CA GLY A 208 -4.65 -1.75 18.32
C GLY A 208 -6.02 -2.42 18.18
N ASP A 209 -6.59 -2.47 16.97
CA ASP A 209 -7.82 -3.22 16.69
C ASP A 209 -7.48 -4.68 16.36
N ASP A 210 -7.27 -5.47 17.42
CA ASP A 210 -6.88 -6.87 17.31
C ASP A 210 -7.94 -7.74 16.61
N LEU A 211 -9.23 -7.43 16.80
CA LEU A 211 -10.32 -8.18 16.18
C LEU A 211 -10.32 -7.95 14.67
N ALA A 212 -10.21 -6.69 14.22
CA ALA A 212 -10.13 -6.38 12.81
C ALA A 212 -8.83 -6.93 12.19
N ALA A 213 -7.70 -6.86 12.89
CA ALA A 213 -6.44 -7.42 12.43
C ALA A 213 -6.55 -8.93 12.18
N ALA A 214 -7.04 -9.69 13.16
CA ALA A 214 -7.26 -11.13 13.01
C ALA A 214 -8.25 -11.45 11.88
N PHE A 215 -9.38 -10.74 11.82
CA PHE A 215 -10.36 -10.89 10.74
C PHE A 215 -9.72 -10.72 9.36
N PHE A 216 -8.98 -9.64 9.14
CA PHE A 216 -8.40 -9.33 7.84
C PHE A 216 -7.27 -10.28 7.45
N TYR A 217 -6.43 -10.73 8.40
CA TYR A 217 -5.44 -11.78 8.12
C TYR A 217 -6.11 -13.11 7.72
N ILE A 218 -7.16 -13.52 8.44
CA ILE A 218 -7.94 -14.72 8.08
C ILE A 218 -8.56 -14.55 6.69
N ARG A 219 -9.15 -13.39 6.39
CA ARG A 219 -9.68 -13.07 5.06
C ARG A 219 -8.58 -13.16 4.00
N ALA A 220 -7.38 -12.64 4.27
CA ALA A 220 -6.24 -12.70 3.34
C ALA A 220 -5.85 -14.14 2.97
N LEU A 221 -5.96 -15.07 3.92
CA LEU A 221 -5.70 -16.50 3.74
C LEU A 221 -6.87 -17.24 3.08
N ALA A 222 -8.11 -16.85 3.38
CA ALA A 222 -9.32 -17.46 2.85
C ALA A 222 -9.71 -16.93 1.44
N ALA A 223 -8.91 -16.03 0.87
CA ALA A 223 -9.12 -15.54 -0.48
C ALA A 223 -8.99 -16.66 -1.53
N PRO A 224 -9.68 -16.57 -2.68
CA PRO A 224 -9.40 -17.44 -3.83
C PRO A 224 -7.93 -17.48 -4.26
N ILE A 225 -7.22 -16.35 -4.13
CA ILE A 225 -5.76 -16.24 -4.33
C ILE A 225 -5.16 -15.83 -2.97
N PRO A 226 -4.84 -16.80 -2.09
CA PRO A 226 -4.36 -16.51 -0.74
C PRO A 226 -3.07 -15.71 -0.75
N PHE A 227 -2.89 -14.84 0.26
CA PHE A 227 -1.60 -14.20 0.52
C PHE A 227 -0.90 -14.91 1.68
N SER A 228 0.01 -15.84 1.36
CA SER A 228 0.62 -16.76 2.32
C SER A 228 1.35 -16.08 3.48
N VAL A 229 1.94 -14.89 3.25
CA VAL A 229 2.62 -14.08 4.28
C VAL A 229 1.68 -13.72 5.44
N ALA A 230 0.36 -13.64 5.20
CA ALA A 230 -0.62 -13.37 6.25
C ALA A 230 -0.61 -14.43 7.37
N ARG A 231 -0.15 -15.66 7.09
CA ARG A 231 -0.06 -16.72 8.09
C ARG A 231 0.94 -16.38 9.19
N GLU A 232 2.15 -15.98 8.80
CA GLU A 232 3.21 -15.62 9.74
C GLU A 232 2.84 -14.35 10.51
N ASN A 233 2.22 -13.38 9.82
CA ASN A 233 1.72 -12.17 10.46
C ASN A 233 0.62 -12.46 11.50
N LEU A 234 -0.31 -13.37 11.19
CA LEU A 234 -1.37 -13.78 12.11
C LEU A 234 -0.83 -14.51 13.34
N VAL A 235 0.13 -15.42 13.15
CA VAL A 235 0.78 -16.12 14.28
C VAL A 235 1.47 -15.11 15.19
N THR A 236 2.28 -14.22 14.62
CA THR A 236 2.97 -13.15 15.37
C THR A 236 1.97 -12.28 16.14
N HIS A 237 0.85 -11.93 15.50
CA HIS A 237 -0.20 -11.12 16.12
C HIS A 237 -0.85 -11.83 17.32
N PHE A 238 -1.17 -13.13 17.20
CA PHE A 238 -1.72 -13.90 18.32
C PHE A 238 -0.72 -14.08 19.47
N GLU A 239 0.57 -14.22 19.19
CA GLU A 239 1.60 -14.26 20.23
C GLU A 239 1.68 -12.95 21.01
N GLN A 240 1.65 -11.81 20.29
CA GLN A 240 1.63 -10.48 20.90
C GLN A 240 0.37 -10.27 21.76
N ASN A 241 -0.80 -10.65 21.23
CA ASN A 241 -2.06 -10.55 21.95
C ASN A 241 -2.06 -11.41 23.23
N ARG A 242 -1.59 -12.66 23.13
CA ARG A 242 -1.44 -13.56 24.29
C ARG A 242 -0.56 -12.92 25.38
N ALA A 243 0.57 -12.33 25.00
CA ALA A 243 1.47 -11.65 25.93
C ALA A 243 0.81 -10.41 26.58
N ALA A 244 0.02 -9.64 25.83
CA ALA A 244 -0.73 -8.50 26.35
C ALA A 244 -1.82 -8.94 27.35
N CYS A 245 -2.60 -9.97 27.03
CA CYS A 245 -3.61 -10.54 27.93
C CYS A 245 -2.99 -11.06 29.23
N ALA A 246 -1.84 -11.74 29.17
CA ALA A 246 -1.15 -12.22 30.36
C ALA A 246 -0.74 -11.08 31.31
N LYS A 247 -0.26 -9.95 30.76
CA LYS A 247 0.08 -8.75 31.55
C LYS A 247 -1.16 -8.14 32.23
N LEU A 248 -2.29 -8.09 31.54
CA LEU A 248 -3.55 -7.62 32.11
C LEU A 248 -4.05 -8.54 33.22
N GLY A 249 -3.93 -9.86 33.04
CA GLY A 249 -4.26 -10.85 34.07
C GLY A 249 -3.37 -10.75 35.31
N ALA A 250 -2.06 -10.54 35.13
CA ALA A 250 -1.12 -10.34 36.23
C ALA A 250 -1.37 -9.03 37.00
N ALA A 251 -1.72 -7.95 36.29
CA ALA A 251 -2.10 -6.67 36.90
C ALA A 251 -3.42 -6.78 37.69
N ALA A 252 -4.37 -7.58 37.20
CA ALA A 252 -5.62 -7.86 37.91
C ALA A 252 -5.42 -8.76 39.15
N GLY A 253 -4.43 -9.66 39.14
CA GLY A 253 -4.09 -10.53 40.27
C GLY A 253 -3.27 -9.87 41.39
N ALA A 254 -2.70 -8.69 41.16
CA ALA A 254 -1.95 -7.91 42.16
C ALA A 254 -2.86 -7.02 43.03
N GLY A 255 -4.14 -6.88 42.69
CA GLY A 255 -5.18 -6.35 43.58
C GLY A 255 -5.78 -7.48 44.40
N GLY A 256 -5.74 -7.35 45.74
CA GLY A 256 -6.35 -8.32 46.66
C GLY A 256 -7.83 -8.62 46.37
N PRO A 257 -8.42 -9.63 47.04
CA PRO A 257 -9.66 -10.26 46.60
C PRO A 257 -10.78 -9.23 46.41
N VAL A 258 -11.23 -9.07 45.17
CA VAL A 258 -12.44 -8.32 44.85
C VAL A 258 -13.63 -9.09 45.44
N PRO A 259 -14.46 -8.49 46.32
CA PRO A 259 -15.59 -9.19 46.89
C PRO A 259 -16.56 -9.56 45.76
N ARG A 260 -17.03 -10.81 45.78
CA ARG A 260 -18.08 -11.33 44.88
C ARG A 260 -19.30 -10.42 44.94
N GLY A 261 -19.41 -9.53 43.96
CA GLY A 261 -20.57 -8.68 43.71
C GLY A 261 -20.97 -8.85 42.25
N GLN A 262 -22.08 -9.55 42.04
CA GLN A 262 -22.69 -9.85 40.75
C GLN A 262 -22.87 -8.58 39.91
N ARG A 263 -22.35 -8.58 38.68
CA ARG A 263 -22.93 -7.78 37.58
C ARG A 263 -23.35 -8.76 36.49
N PRO A 264 -24.65 -9.08 36.36
CA PRO A 264 -25.10 -10.00 35.33
C PRO A 264 -25.00 -9.32 33.96
N ALA A 265 -24.69 -10.11 32.93
CA ALA A 265 -24.64 -9.72 31.52
C ALA A 265 -25.92 -9.03 30.98
N SER A 266 -26.99 -8.94 31.77
CA SER A 266 -28.25 -8.28 31.43
C SER A 266 -28.17 -6.75 31.33
N GLN A 267 -27.20 -6.10 31.97
CA GLN A 267 -27.09 -4.64 31.95
C GLN A 267 -26.41 -4.11 30.67
N ALA A 268 -25.42 -4.83 30.15
CA ALA A 268 -24.75 -4.50 28.88
C ALA A 268 -25.70 -4.60 27.65
N ILE A 269 -26.67 -5.53 27.70
CA ILE A 269 -27.67 -5.70 26.63
C ILE A 269 -28.69 -4.55 26.60
N LYS A 270 -29.01 -3.95 27.76
CA LYS A 270 -29.90 -2.77 27.83
C LYS A 270 -29.23 -1.51 27.29
N GLU A 271 -27.94 -1.32 27.55
CA GLU A 271 -27.18 -0.17 27.05
C GLU A 271 -26.93 -0.24 25.54
N LEU A 272 -26.76 -1.44 24.98
CA LEU A 272 -26.64 -1.62 23.53
C LEU A 272 -27.95 -1.28 22.78
N ARG A 273 -29.11 -1.61 23.35
CA ARG A 273 -30.41 -1.31 22.73
C ARG A 273 -30.78 0.17 22.77
N ALA A 274 -30.32 0.91 23.78
CA ALA A 274 -30.54 2.35 23.89
C ALA A 274 -29.69 3.18 22.91
N ARG A 275 -28.62 2.60 22.36
CA ARG A 275 -27.70 3.27 21.41
C ARG A 275 -28.02 3.02 19.94
N CYS A 276 -28.96 2.12 19.64
CA CYS A 276 -29.35 1.76 18.27
C CYS A 276 -30.81 2.11 17.95
N ALA A 277 -31.44 2.98 18.74
CA ALA A 277 -32.72 3.61 18.45
C ALA A 277 -32.50 5.06 18.01
#